data_AF-A0AA37BDG8-F1
#
_entry.id   AF-A0AA37BDG8-F1
#
_cell.length_a   1.000
_cell.length_b   1.000
_cell.length_c   1.000
_cell.angle_alpha   90.00
_cell.angle_beta   90.00
_cell.angle_gamma   90.00
#
_symmetry.space_group_name_H-M   'P 1'
#
loop_
_entity.id
_entity.type
_entity.pdbx_description
1 polymer ?
#
loop_
_entity_poly.entity_id
_entity_poly.type
_entity_poly.pdbx_seq_one_letter_code
_entity_poly.pdbx_strand_id
1 'polypeptide(L)'
;MRFTGSPEPERLDADGCARLLGVPPSRTRRAVDDGVFARLAGYDACGRPYWHAEDVYRWAARTAPELRDRVPIGYWPAARRPARYLGTETVVDWSDRSATALGWRTAAGPVWVVWDHPLGGDDTLAEAARRLPSAAAITAVGGDFGFDGPALRGVLPAFPDRVYEVPWSALSRAVGAPVPFWPFELRVPELLKAWHPGAPPVVAPAVPVQNHVPVLCLASLVEPGSPAQRVLTNLARIWQHRAAEAAARDLAALDRIQVPGTTVVAAVPLPVPDTVPDDVDRSVRRAGWLEILSRDDVLAAACVRQAMLWDGGADFPFGNPETVEPDSAPGAEWTERLVPARRTAAFTLLDPDRSAVETLLDPETDAPVIRTGNGTLHVAVPQRLPATSPLAEVILDSPVWVRTRDGVLYPAPMDRRRRLSWGYRGSGASALALLADRLLADVNALAPEGGEAAPRGLEELMATGWPRGTVLTRGLLEAARAGRPYTGPA
;
A
#
# COMPACT_ATOMS: atom_id res chain seq x y z
N MET A 1 5.84 2.78 -22.87
CA MET A 1 7.17 2.24 -23.25
C MET A 1 6.95 0.79 -23.65
N ARG A 2 7.03 0.47 -24.95
CA ARG A 2 6.80 -0.90 -25.44
C ARG A 2 8.00 -1.75 -25.04
N PHE A 3 7.82 -2.74 -24.18
CA PHE A 3 8.85 -3.76 -23.90
C PHE A 3 9.02 -4.62 -25.15
N THR A 4 10.03 -4.31 -25.95
CA THR A 4 10.53 -5.16 -27.02
C THR A 4 11.59 -6.08 -26.44
N GLY A 5 11.32 -7.39 -26.42
CA GLY A 5 12.26 -8.43 -26.04
C GLY A 5 11.69 -9.34 -24.97
N SER A 6 10.88 -10.33 -25.36
CA SER A 6 10.75 -11.53 -24.54
C SER A 6 12.16 -12.13 -24.39
N PRO A 7 12.63 -12.43 -23.17
CA PRO A 7 13.92 -13.10 -23.01
C PRO A 7 13.93 -14.40 -23.82
N GLU A 8 15.05 -14.72 -24.50
CA GLU A 8 15.19 -16.02 -25.14
C GLU A 8 14.90 -17.12 -24.10
N PRO A 9 14.04 -18.11 -24.42
CA PRO A 9 13.69 -19.15 -23.46
C PRO A 9 14.94 -19.92 -23.04
N GLU A 10 15.07 -20.15 -21.73
CA GLU A 10 16.21 -20.85 -21.13
C GLU A 10 16.45 -22.19 -21.85
N ARG A 11 17.71 -22.43 -22.23
CA ARG A 11 18.15 -23.66 -22.93
C ARG A 11 18.68 -24.65 -21.89
N LEU A 12 17.99 -25.77 -21.73
CA LEU A 12 18.32 -26.79 -20.73
C LEU A 12 19.00 -27.99 -21.38
N ASP A 13 20.12 -28.44 -20.82
CA ASP A 13 20.68 -29.77 -21.12
C ASP A 13 19.94 -30.86 -20.34
N ALA A 14 20.32 -32.14 -20.52
CA ALA A 14 19.66 -33.26 -19.84
C ALA A 14 19.73 -33.16 -18.30
N ASP A 15 20.80 -32.57 -17.76
CA ASP A 15 21.00 -32.37 -16.33
C ASP A 15 20.19 -31.17 -15.81
N GLY A 16 20.07 -30.11 -16.61
CA GLY A 16 19.18 -28.97 -16.39
C GLY A 16 17.72 -29.41 -16.36
N CYS A 17 17.32 -30.30 -17.27
CA CYS A 17 16.00 -30.93 -17.24
C CYS A 17 15.80 -31.76 -15.96
N ALA A 18 16.84 -32.45 -15.48
CA ALA A 18 16.77 -33.22 -14.24
C ALA A 18 16.59 -32.29 -13.02
N ARG A 19 17.34 -31.19 -12.94
CA ARG A 19 17.20 -30.14 -11.90
C ARG A 19 15.85 -29.43 -11.97
N LEU A 20 15.32 -29.21 -13.17
CA LEU A 20 13.99 -28.63 -13.38
C LEU A 20 12.91 -29.50 -12.72
N LEU A 21 12.97 -30.81 -12.95
CA LEU A 21 12.04 -31.80 -12.41
C LEU A 21 12.44 -32.35 -11.02
N GLY A 22 13.57 -31.91 -10.46
CA GLY A 22 14.14 -32.43 -9.19
C GLY A 22 14.45 -33.94 -9.19
N VAL A 23 14.65 -34.56 -10.35
CA VAL A 23 14.93 -36.00 -10.48
C VAL A 23 16.44 -36.25 -10.65
N PRO A 24 16.93 -37.47 -10.38
CA PRO A 24 18.33 -37.80 -10.66
C PRO A 24 18.68 -37.65 -12.15
N PRO A 25 19.86 -37.10 -12.52
CA PRO A 25 20.28 -36.93 -13.92
C PRO A 25 20.29 -38.22 -14.75
N SER A 26 20.54 -39.37 -14.11
CA SER A 26 20.49 -40.67 -14.79
C SER A 26 19.12 -40.98 -15.40
N ARG A 27 18.04 -40.48 -14.78
CA ARG A 27 16.68 -40.72 -15.24
C ARG A 27 16.35 -39.97 -16.52
N THR A 28 16.72 -38.69 -16.60
CA THR A 28 16.48 -37.89 -17.81
C THR A 28 17.37 -38.36 -18.96
N ARG A 29 18.66 -38.63 -18.70
CA ARG A 29 19.58 -39.17 -19.72
C ARG A 29 19.06 -40.49 -20.30
N ARG A 30 18.64 -41.43 -19.45
CA ARG A 30 18.03 -42.69 -19.91
C ARG A 30 16.79 -42.45 -20.77
N ALA A 31 15.90 -41.54 -20.38
CA ALA A 31 14.72 -41.24 -21.18
C ALA A 31 15.07 -40.61 -22.55
N VAL A 32 16.14 -39.81 -22.61
CA VAL A 32 16.68 -39.25 -23.85
C VAL A 32 17.27 -40.36 -24.73
N ASP A 33 18.09 -41.24 -24.16
CA ASP A 33 18.74 -42.36 -24.85
C ASP A 33 17.69 -43.36 -25.39
N ASP A 34 16.64 -43.63 -24.61
CA ASP A 34 15.51 -44.50 -24.98
C ASP A 34 14.57 -43.83 -26.02
N GLY A 35 14.80 -42.57 -26.39
CA GLY A 35 14.00 -41.83 -27.38
C GLY A 35 12.58 -41.48 -26.92
N VAL A 36 12.30 -41.55 -25.62
CA VAL A 36 10.97 -41.35 -25.03
C VAL A 36 10.82 -40.02 -24.28
N PHE A 37 11.83 -39.14 -24.34
CA PHE A 37 11.85 -37.85 -23.64
C PHE A 37 11.08 -36.72 -24.37
N ALA A 38 11.10 -35.53 -23.77
CA ALA A 38 10.51 -34.32 -24.33
C ALA A 38 11.07 -33.99 -25.72
N ARG A 39 10.28 -33.24 -26.51
CA ARG A 39 10.66 -32.82 -27.86
C ARG A 39 11.96 -32.02 -27.81
N LEU A 40 12.96 -32.45 -28.57
CA LEU A 40 14.22 -31.74 -28.71
C LEU A 40 13.97 -30.34 -29.28
N ALA A 41 14.51 -29.31 -28.62
CA ALA A 41 14.39 -27.93 -29.08
C ALA A 41 15.45 -27.59 -30.12
N GLY A 42 16.66 -28.11 -29.96
CA GLY A 42 17.74 -27.99 -30.94
C GLY A 42 19.08 -28.46 -30.40
N TYR A 43 20.15 -28.02 -31.06
CA TYR A 43 21.53 -28.24 -30.63
C TYR A 43 22.20 -26.90 -30.32
N ASP A 44 23.00 -26.84 -29.26
CA ASP A 44 23.79 -25.66 -28.92
C ASP A 44 24.98 -25.47 -29.88
N ALA A 45 25.74 -24.40 -29.69
CA ALA A 45 26.91 -24.08 -30.53
C ALA A 45 28.01 -25.16 -30.48
N CYS A 46 27.98 -26.06 -29.49
CA CYS A 46 28.89 -27.17 -29.30
C CYS A 46 28.30 -28.50 -29.81
N GLY A 47 27.13 -28.48 -30.45
CA GLY A 47 26.46 -29.67 -30.97
C GLY A 47 25.76 -30.51 -29.89
N ARG A 48 25.54 -29.99 -28.68
CA ARG A 48 24.84 -30.72 -27.60
C ARG A 48 23.33 -30.48 -27.68
N PRO A 49 22.49 -31.51 -27.50
CA PRO A 49 21.05 -31.34 -27.50
C PRO A 49 20.57 -30.48 -26.33
N TYR A 50 19.59 -29.61 -26.57
CA TYR A 50 18.91 -28.84 -25.52
C TYR A 50 17.39 -28.88 -25.66
N TRP A 51 16.71 -28.59 -24.55
CA TRP A 51 15.25 -28.55 -24.42
C TRP A 51 14.79 -27.23 -23.81
N HIS A 52 13.53 -26.88 -24.06
CA HIS A 52 12.85 -25.79 -23.36
C HIS A 52 12.05 -26.33 -22.16
N ALA A 53 12.01 -25.55 -21.07
CA ALA A 53 11.32 -25.94 -19.84
C ALA A 53 9.84 -26.33 -20.09
N GLU A 54 9.12 -25.60 -20.94
CA GLU A 54 7.73 -25.89 -21.26
C GLU A 54 7.53 -27.28 -21.86
N ASP A 55 8.40 -27.69 -22.78
CA ASP A 55 8.28 -28.99 -23.45
C ASP A 55 8.62 -30.14 -22.50
N VAL A 56 9.58 -29.92 -21.59
CA VAL A 56 9.91 -30.85 -20.51
C VAL A 56 8.73 -31.02 -19.56
N TYR A 57 8.08 -29.92 -19.14
CA TYR A 57 6.90 -29.97 -18.30
C TYR A 57 5.70 -30.64 -18.97
N ARG A 58 5.42 -30.33 -20.24
CA ARG A 58 4.35 -30.99 -21.02
C ARG A 58 4.61 -32.48 -21.16
N TRP A 59 5.85 -32.89 -21.40
CA TRP A 59 6.23 -34.29 -21.43
C TRP A 59 5.99 -34.98 -20.09
N ALA A 60 6.50 -34.39 -18.99
CA ALA A 60 6.36 -34.96 -17.65
C ALA A 60 4.89 -35.11 -17.25
N ALA A 61 4.06 -34.09 -17.48
CA ALA A 61 2.63 -34.12 -17.15
C ALA A 61 1.86 -35.24 -17.86
N ARG A 62 2.22 -35.55 -19.12
CA ARG A 62 1.54 -36.55 -19.96
C ARG A 62 2.06 -37.96 -19.76
N THR A 63 3.38 -38.12 -19.71
CA THR A 63 4.05 -39.42 -19.88
C THR A 63 4.61 -39.97 -18.57
N ALA A 64 4.79 -39.13 -17.55
CA ALA A 64 5.36 -39.50 -16.25
C ALA A 64 4.43 -39.09 -15.08
N PRO A 65 3.33 -39.85 -14.83
CA PRO A 65 2.34 -39.51 -13.81
C PRO A 65 2.91 -39.22 -12.42
N GLU A 66 3.98 -39.92 -12.05
CA GLU A 66 4.72 -39.77 -10.79
C GLU A 66 5.53 -38.48 -10.65
N LEU A 67 5.62 -37.65 -11.70
CA LEU A 67 6.30 -36.36 -11.67
C LEU A 67 5.31 -35.18 -11.68
N ARG A 68 4.00 -35.42 -11.64
CA ARG A 68 3.00 -34.36 -11.81
C ARG A 68 3.00 -33.32 -10.69
N ASP A 69 3.35 -33.71 -9.47
CA ASP A 69 3.58 -32.82 -8.30
C ASP A 69 4.83 -31.93 -8.46
N ARG A 70 5.61 -32.15 -9.53
CA ARG A 70 6.81 -31.40 -9.90
C ARG A 70 6.63 -30.54 -11.13
N VAL A 71 5.41 -30.52 -11.68
CA VAL A 71 5.06 -29.78 -12.88
C VAL A 71 4.09 -28.65 -12.49
N PRO A 72 4.32 -27.40 -12.93
CA PRO A 72 3.38 -26.31 -12.73
C PRO A 72 1.98 -26.63 -13.30
N ILE A 73 0.92 -26.20 -12.61
CA ILE A 73 -0.50 -26.46 -13.01
C ILE A 73 -0.78 -26.05 -14.46
N GLY A 74 -0.13 -24.99 -14.95
CA GLY A 74 -0.21 -24.51 -16.34
C GLY A 74 -0.02 -25.60 -17.41
N TYR A 75 0.75 -26.65 -17.10
CA TYR A 75 1.08 -27.74 -18.02
C TYR A 75 0.32 -29.05 -17.73
N TRP A 76 -0.56 -29.08 -16.72
CA TRP A 76 -1.32 -30.28 -16.39
C TRP A 76 -2.36 -30.60 -17.47
N PRO A 77 -2.64 -31.90 -17.71
CA PRO A 77 -3.70 -32.30 -18.63
C PRO A 77 -5.07 -31.85 -18.11
N ALA A 78 -6.02 -31.66 -19.01
CA ALA A 78 -7.40 -31.38 -18.64
C ALA A 78 -8.00 -32.53 -17.83
N ALA A 79 -8.69 -32.18 -16.75
CA ALA A 79 -9.42 -33.16 -15.97
C ALA A 79 -10.56 -33.75 -16.80
N ARG A 80 -10.68 -35.08 -16.77
CA ARG A 80 -11.75 -35.81 -17.49
C ARG A 80 -13.10 -35.74 -16.78
N ARG A 81 -13.08 -35.42 -15.48
CA ARG A 81 -14.24 -35.27 -14.59
C ARG A 81 -13.91 -34.18 -13.57
N PRO A 82 -14.91 -33.44 -13.05
CA PRO A 82 -14.70 -32.50 -11.96
C PRO A 82 -13.97 -33.16 -10.77
N ALA A 83 -12.95 -32.48 -10.26
CA ALA A 83 -12.18 -32.91 -9.11
C ALA A 83 -13.05 -32.92 -7.85
N ARG A 84 -12.78 -33.86 -6.94
CA ARG A 84 -13.50 -33.94 -5.66
C ARG A 84 -13.05 -32.80 -4.76
N TYR A 85 -13.99 -31.98 -4.29
CA TYR A 85 -13.72 -30.96 -3.27
C TYR A 85 -13.28 -31.60 -1.95
N LEU A 86 -12.23 -31.05 -1.35
CA LEU A 86 -11.62 -31.54 -0.11
C LEU A 86 -12.04 -30.73 1.12
N GLY A 87 -12.72 -29.60 0.93
CA GLY A 87 -13.04 -28.67 2.00
C GLY A 87 -12.00 -27.56 2.09
N THR A 88 -11.85 -27.02 3.30
CA THR A 88 -11.05 -25.82 3.57
C THR A 88 -10.00 -26.07 4.63
N GLU A 89 -8.86 -25.40 4.53
CA GLU A 89 -7.80 -25.41 5.54
C GLU A 89 -7.39 -23.98 5.88
N THR A 90 -7.13 -23.70 7.15
CA THR A 90 -6.55 -22.42 7.58
C THR A 90 -5.03 -22.53 7.50
N VAL A 91 -4.43 -21.78 6.57
CA VAL A 91 -2.98 -21.82 6.32
C VAL A 91 -2.22 -20.74 7.08
N VAL A 92 -2.83 -19.57 7.30
CA VAL A 92 -2.30 -18.50 8.16
C VAL A 92 -3.39 -18.11 9.15
N ASP A 93 -3.02 -17.99 10.43
CA ASP A 93 -3.93 -17.58 11.52
C ASP A 93 -3.16 -16.81 12.59
N TRP A 94 -2.90 -15.54 12.29
CA TRP A 94 -2.28 -14.57 13.17
C TRP A 94 -3.30 -13.49 13.50
N SER A 95 -3.12 -12.80 14.62
CA SER A 95 -4.08 -11.80 15.12
C SER A 95 -4.38 -10.66 14.13
N ASP A 96 -3.48 -10.41 13.17
CA ASP A 96 -3.57 -9.38 12.14
C ASP A 96 -3.67 -9.94 10.72
N ARG A 97 -3.46 -11.24 10.52
CA ARG A 97 -3.36 -11.87 9.20
C ARG A 97 -3.99 -13.26 9.22
N SER A 98 -4.88 -13.53 8.27
CA SER A 98 -5.38 -14.88 8.05
C SER A 98 -5.44 -15.21 6.58
N ALA A 99 -5.37 -16.50 6.26
CA ALA A 99 -5.54 -17.00 4.91
C ALA A 99 -6.20 -18.38 4.95
N THR A 100 -7.18 -18.57 4.07
CA THR A 100 -7.95 -19.81 3.98
C THR A 100 -7.75 -20.44 2.60
N ALA A 101 -7.41 -21.73 2.60
CA ALA A 101 -7.20 -22.51 1.40
C ALA A 101 -8.43 -23.38 1.10
N LEU A 102 -8.88 -23.39 -0.16
CA LEU A 102 -9.91 -24.29 -0.68
C LEU A 102 -9.23 -25.43 -1.45
N GLY A 103 -9.61 -26.68 -1.19
CA GLY A 103 -8.90 -27.86 -1.71
C GLY A 103 -9.68 -28.68 -2.74
N TRP A 104 -9.00 -29.19 -3.76
CA TRP A 104 -9.55 -30.16 -4.72
C TRP A 104 -8.59 -31.33 -4.94
N ARG A 105 -9.13 -32.55 -4.99
CA ARG A 105 -8.37 -33.75 -5.34
C ARG A 105 -8.45 -34.01 -6.82
N THR A 106 -7.34 -33.71 -7.51
CA THR A 106 -7.18 -33.94 -8.96
C THR A 106 -6.50 -35.28 -9.24
N ALA A 107 -6.37 -35.64 -10.53
CA ALA A 107 -5.61 -36.81 -10.95
C ALA A 107 -4.08 -36.66 -10.77
N ALA A 108 -3.59 -35.45 -10.55
CA ALA A 108 -2.18 -35.16 -10.21
C ALA A 108 -1.93 -35.13 -8.70
N GLY A 109 -2.99 -35.04 -7.89
CA GLY A 109 -2.93 -34.90 -6.44
C GLY A 109 -3.77 -33.72 -5.92
N PRO A 110 -3.69 -33.42 -4.62
CA PRO A 110 -4.41 -32.29 -4.02
C PRO A 110 -3.90 -30.94 -4.57
N VAL A 111 -4.81 -30.07 -4.99
CA VAL A 111 -4.54 -28.67 -5.32
C VAL A 111 -5.24 -27.79 -4.31
N TRP A 112 -4.56 -26.76 -3.81
CA TRP A 112 -5.12 -25.80 -2.87
C TRP A 112 -5.06 -24.39 -3.43
N VAL A 113 -6.19 -23.67 -3.33
CA VAL A 113 -6.33 -22.28 -3.75
C VAL A 113 -6.50 -21.42 -2.51
N VAL A 114 -5.51 -20.59 -2.23
CA VAL A 114 -5.39 -19.78 -1.03
C VAL A 114 -5.94 -18.38 -1.28
N TRP A 115 -6.74 -17.93 -0.33
CA TRP A 115 -7.38 -16.62 -0.29
C TRP A 115 -6.88 -15.86 0.94
N ASP A 116 -6.14 -14.78 0.70
CA ASP A 116 -5.67 -13.88 1.75
C ASP A 116 -6.82 -13.03 2.31
N HIS A 117 -6.82 -12.85 3.63
CA HIS A 117 -7.70 -11.88 4.27
C HIS A 117 -7.32 -10.45 3.83
N PRO A 118 -8.27 -9.50 3.73
CA PRO A 118 -8.00 -8.11 3.34
C PRO A 118 -6.95 -7.37 4.19
N LEU A 119 -6.72 -7.84 5.41
CA LEU A 119 -5.72 -7.30 6.35
C LEU A 119 -4.36 -8.05 6.29
N GLY A 120 -4.23 -9.04 5.39
CA GLY A 120 -3.08 -9.94 5.21
C GLY A 120 -1.85 -9.32 4.55
N GLY A 121 -0.72 -10.04 4.55
CA GLY A 121 0.56 -9.63 3.91
C GLY A 121 1.15 -10.70 2.99
N ASP A 122 2.27 -10.38 2.32
CA ASP A 122 2.76 -11.06 1.09
C ASP A 122 3.35 -12.49 1.22
N ASP A 123 3.47 -13.07 2.42
CA ASP A 123 4.19 -14.33 2.68
C ASP A 123 3.33 -15.61 2.67
N THR A 124 2.08 -15.53 2.20
CA THR A 124 1.11 -16.63 2.37
C THR A 124 1.49 -17.94 1.68
N LEU A 125 2.11 -17.89 0.49
CA LEU A 125 2.45 -19.11 -0.27
C LEU A 125 3.47 -20.00 0.45
N ALA A 126 4.47 -19.40 1.10
CA ALA A 126 5.50 -20.14 1.82
C ALA A 126 4.92 -20.84 3.06
N GLU A 127 4.04 -20.17 3.80
CA GLU A 127 3.34 -20.79 4.94
C GLU A 127 2.37 -21.88 4.47
N ALA A 128 1.62 -21.64 3.40
CA ALA A 128 0.74 -22.65 2.81
C ALA A 128 1.51 -23.90 2.39
N ALA A 129 2.70 -23.76 1.78
CA ALA A 129 3.56 -24.89 1.41
C ALA A 129 4.04 -25.69 2.63
N ARG A 130 4.35 -25.02 3.76
CA ARG A 130 4.71 -25.69 5.02
C ARG A 130 3.54 -26.45 5.63
N ARG A 131 2.33 -25.88 5.59
CA ARG A 131 1.13 -26.47 6.19
C ARG A 131 0.50 -27.57 5.35
N LEU A 132 0.67 -27.52 4.04
CA LEU A 132 0.07 -28.45 3.08
C LEU A 132 1.14 -29.23 2.30
N PRO A 133 2.05 -29.96 2.97
CA PRO A 133 3.19 -30.61 2.31
C PRO A 133 2.79 -31.76 1.39
N SER A 134 1.55 -32.26 1.51
CA SER A 134 1.00 -33.31 0.64
C SER A 134 0.29 -32.76 -0.61
N ALA A 135 0.26 -31.45 -0.80
CA ALA A 135 -0.30 -30.84 -2.00
C ALA A 135 0.60 -31.11 -3.21
N ALA A 136 -0.03 -31.39 -4.35
CA ALA A 136 0.66 -31.45 -5.64
C ALA A 136 0.94 -30.04 -6.18
N ALA A 137 0.10 -29.06 -5.84
CA ALA A 137 0.33 -27.65 -6.12
C ALA A 137 -0.50 -26.77 -5.18
N ILE A 138 0.00 -25.56 -4.91
CA ILE A 138 -0.68 -24.54 -4.12
C ILE A 138 -0.67 -23.25 -4.93
N THR A 139 -1.81 -22.57 -5.03
CA THR A 139 -1.95 -21.28 -5.69
C THR A 139 -2.53 -20.26 -4.73
N ALA A 140 -2.10 -19.02 -4.77
CA ALA A 140 -2.68 -17.90 -4.05
C ALA A 140 -3.27 -16.89 -5.03
N VAL A 141 -4.45 -16.37 -4.70
CA VAL A 141 -5.16 -15.39 -5.52
C VAL A 141 -4.71 -13.98 -5.15
N GLY A 142 -4.16 -13.25 -6.12
CA GLY A 142 -3.74 -11.86 -5.95
C GLY A 142 -4.92 -10.89 -5.76
N GLY A 143 -4.61 -9.63 -5.47
CA GLY A 143 -5.59 -8.53 -5.46
C GLY A 143 -5.83 -7.91 -6.85
N ASP A 144 -5.21 -8.47 -7.88
CA ASP A 144 -5.22 -8.00 -9.25
C ASP A 144 -5.70 -9.10 -10.22
N PHE A 145 -5.71 -8.75 -11.51
CA PHE A 145 -6.24 -9.59 -12.56
C PHE A 145 -5.18 -9.87 -13.63
N GLY A 146 -5.09 -11.13 -14.04
CA GLY A 146 -4.28 -11.58 -15.16
C GLY A 146 -5.01 -11.48 -16.49
N PHE A 147 -4.48 -12.14 -17.52
CA PHE A 147 -5.04 -12.09 -18.86
C PHE A 147 -6.36 -12.86 -19.03
N ASP A 148 -6.60 -13.91 -18.24
CA ASP A 148 -7.73 -14.83 -18.42
C ASP A 148 -8.62 -15.00 -17.17
N GLY A 149 -8.43 -14.12 -16.17
CA GLY A 149 -9.12 -14.16 -14.89
C GLY A 149 -8.31 -13.53 -13.76
N PRO A 150 -8.68 -13.79 -12.49
CA PRO A 150 -7.92 -13.37 -11.32
C PRO A 150 -6.45 -13.81 -11.39
N ALA A 151 -5.54 -12.93 -10.98
CA ALA A 151 -4.12 -13.25 -10.98
C ALA A 151 -3.83 -14.35 -9.96
N LEU A 152 -3.05 -15.35 -10.37
CA LEU A 152 -2.63 -16.45 -9.50
C LEU A 152 -1.10 -16.56 -9.49
N ARG A 153 -0.57 -16.69 -8.29
CA ARG A 153 0.80 -17.14 -8.06
C ARG A 153 0.76 -18.56 -7.50
N GLY A 154 1.60 -19.44 -8.03
CA GLY A 154 1.68 -20.84 -7.67
C GLY A 154 3.01 -21.19 -7.03
N VAL A 155 2.99 -22.22 -6.21
CA VAL A 155 4.18 -22.90 -5.67
C VAL A 155 3.96 -24.40 -5.71
N LEU A 156 5.04 -25.15 -5.91
CA LEU A 156 5.05 -26.60 -5.75
C LEU A 156 5.68 -26.90 -4.39
N PRO A 157 5.05 -27.68 -3.49
CA PRO A 157 5.66 -27.98 -2.18
C PRO A 157 7.02 -28.65 -2.26
N ALA A 158 7.30 -29.38 -3.36
CA ALA A 158 8.62 -29.95 -3.64
C ALA A 158 9.70 -28.89 -3.97
N PHE A 159 9.29 -27.67 -4.35
CA PHE A 159 10.16 -26.55 -4.70
C PHE A 159 9.59 -25.24 -4.12
N PRO A 160 9.57 -25.10 -2.78
CA PRO A 160 8.88 -23.99 -2.10
C PRO A 160 9.45 -22.61 -2.46
N ASP A 161 10.71 -22.54 -2.89
CA ASP A 161 11.38 -21.30 -3.29
C ASP A 161 11.09 -20.89 -4.75
N ARG A 162 10.35 -21.71 -5.52
CA ARG A 162 10.02 -21.45 -6.92
C ARG A 162 8.56 -21.04 -7.08
N VAL A 163 8.32 -19.73 -6.98
CA VAL A 163 7.01 -19.14 -7.30
C VAL A 163 6.86 -18.97 -8.80
N TYR A 164 5.69 -19.29 -9.34
CA TYR A 164 5.37 -19.18 -10.77
C TYR A 164 3.99 -18.57 -11.01
N GLU A 165 3.76 -17.97 -12.18
CA GLU A 165 2.44 -17.47 -12.57
C GLU A 165 1.53 -18.61 -13.05
N VAL A 166 0.25 -18.57 -12.70
CA VAL A 166 -0.74 -19.57 -13.11
C VAL A 166 -1.87 -18.90 -13.88
N PRO A 167 -2.13 -19.28 -15.14
CA PRO A 167 -3.33 -18.84 -15.83
C PRO A 167 -4.58 -19.36 -15.09
N TRP A 168 -5.59 -18.51 -14.89
CA TRP A 168 -6.81 -18.89 -14.18
C TRP A 168 -7.53 -20.04 -14.88
N SER A 169 -7.57 -20.00 -16.22
CA SER A 169 -8.15 -21.07 -17.04
C SER A 169 -7.40 -22.40 -16.88
N ALA A 170 -6.08 -22.38 -16.62
CA ALA A 170 -5.32 -23.60 -16.40
C ALA A 170 -5.68 -24.25 -15.06
N LEU A 171 -5.91 -23.46 -14.01
CA LEU A 171 -6.43 -23.96 -12.74
C LEU A 171 -7.82 -24.58 -12.91
N SER A 172 -8.75 -23.87 -13.56
CA SER A 172 -10.10 -24.41 -13.84
C SER A 172 -10.03 -25.70 -14.66
N ARG A 173 -9.16 -25.77 -15.67
CA ARG A 173 -8.93 -26.96 -16.49
C ARG A 173 -8.37 -28.13 -15.69
N ALA A 174 -7.46 -27.88 -14.75
CA ALA A 174 -6.88 -28.90 -13.86
C ALA A 174 -7.90 -29.42 -12.84
N VAL A 175 -8.78 -28.56 -12.35
CA VAL A 175 -9.91 -28.92 -11.47
C VAL A 175 -11.03 -29.60 -12.26
N GLY A 176 -11.22 -29.27 -13.53
CA GLY A 176 -12.31 -29.79 -14.37
C GLY A 176 -13.65 -29.14 -14.09
N ALA A 177 -13.66 -27.98 -13.43
CA ALA A 177 -14.84 -27.20 -13.10
C ALA A 177 -14.47 -25.71 -12.93
N PRO A 178 -15.44 -24.79 -12.98
CA PRO A 178 -15.22 -23.40 -12.63
C PRO A 178 -14.66 -23.27 -11.20
N VAL A 179 -13.71 -22.35 -11.01
CA VAL A 179 -13.11 -22.05 -9.69
C VAL A 179 -13.87 -20.91 -9.04
N PRO A 180 -14.14 -20.94 -7.72
CA PRO A 180 -14.80 -19.82 -7.04
C PRO A 180 -13.95 -18.55 -7.10
N PHE A 181 -14.56 -17.42 -7.39
CA PHE A 181 -13.96 -16.10 -7.22
C PHE A 181 -14.56 -15.38 -6.02
N TRP A 182 -13.68 -14.88 -5.17
CA TRP A 182 -13.98 -14.01 -4.04
C TRP A 182 -13.31 -12.65 -4.27
N PRO A 183 -14.09 -11.56 -4.45
CA PRO A 183 -13.56 -10.20 -4.41
C PRO A 183 -12.69 -9.98 -3.19
N PHE A 184 -11.65 -9.15 -3.29
CA PHE A 184 -10.63 -9.03 -2.25
C PHE A 184 -11.25 -8.79 -0.87
N GLU A 185 -12.13 -7.79 -0.75
CA GLU A 185 -12.78 -7.39 0.51
C GLU A 185 -13.83 -8.39 1.02
N LEU A 186 -14.11 -9.48 0.30
CA LEU A 186 -15.06 -10.53 0.70
C LEU A 186 -14.38 -11.86 1.07
N ARG A 187 -13.05 -11.89 1.16
CA ARG A 187 -12.25 -13.06 1.55
C ARG A 187 -12.29 -13.30 3.07
N VAL A 188 -13.50 -13.42 3.62
CA VAL A 188 -13.76 -13.65 5.04
C VAL A 188 -13.61 -15.16 5.34
N PRO A 189 -12.78 -15.57 6.32
CA PRO A 189 -12.50 -16.97 6.60
C PRO A 189 -13.74 -17.80 6.85
N GLU A 190 -14.72 -17.27 7.57
CA GLU A 190 -15.98 -17.94 7.90
C GLU A 190 -16.82 -18.20 6.64
N LEU A 191 -16.84 -17.25 5.69
CA LEU A 191 -17.55 -17.42 4.42
C LEU A 191 -16.85 -18.43 3.51
N LEU A 192 -15.52 -18.38 3.45
CA LEU A 192 -14.71 -19.35 2.70
C LEU A 192 -14.90 -20.77 3.23
N LYS A 193 -14.88 -20.95 4.56
CA LYS A 193 -15.11 -22.24 5.24
C LYS A 193 -16.52 -22.79 5.01
N ALA A 194 -17.52 -21.92 4.92
CA ALA A 194 -18.90 -22.31 4.67
C ALA A 194 -19.17 -22.68 3.19
N TRP A 195 -18.28 -22.27 2.28
CA TRP A 195 -18.48 -22.47 0.85
C TRP A 195 -18.18 -23.90 0.39
N HIS A 196 -18.96 -24.35 -0.59
CA HIS A 196 -18.73 -25.60 -1.32
C HIS A 196 -19.13 -25.44 -2.80
N PRO A 197 -18.63 -26.30 -3.71
CA PRO A 197 -19.06 -26.27 -5.10
C PRO A 197 -20.59 -26.38 -5.23
N GLY A 198 -21.16 -25.57 -6.13
CA GLY A 198 -22.61 -25.49 -6.34
C GLY A 198 -23.36 -24.63 -5.32
N ALA A 199 -22.70 -24.09 -4.29
CA ALA A 199 -23.31 -23.10 -3.41
C ALA A 199 -23.68 -21.83 -4.21
N PRO A 200 -24.83 -21.19 -3.92
CA PRO A 200 -25.15 -19.89 -4.49
C PRO A 200 -24.16 -18.82 -3.98
N PRO A 201 -23.97 -17.71 -4.71
CA PRO A 201 -23.17 -16.59 -4.21
C PRO A 201 -23.75 -16.06 -2.90
N VAL A 202 -22.89 -15.85 -1.90
CA VAL A 202 -23.30 -15.23 -0.62
C VAL A 202 -23.30 -13.71 -0.75
N VAL A 203 -24.32 -13.06 -0.20
CA VAL A 203 -24.33 -11.59 -0.02
C VAL A 203 -23.76 -11.30 1.36
N ALA A 204 -22.65 -10.57 1.43
CA ALA A 204 -21.95 -10.31 2.69
C ALA A 204 -21.41 -8.88 2.78
N PRO A 205 -21.28 -8.31 3.99
CA PRO A 205 -20.60 -7.03 4.16
C PRO A 205 -19.12 -7.18 3.77
N ALA A 206 -18.64 -6.28 2.93
CA ALA A 206 -17.23 -6.17 2.59
C ALA A 206 -16.42 -5.75 3.83
N VAL A 207 -15.21 -6.28 3.99
CA VAL A 207 -14.29 -5.94 5.07
C VAL A 207 -13.35 -4.84 4.57
N PRO A 208 -13.37 -3.65 5.20
CA PRO A 208 -12.42 -2.60 4.84
C PRO A 208 -10.98 -3.00 5.14
N VAL A 209 -10.05 -2.55 4.28
CA VAL A 209 -8.60 -2.71 4.51
C VAL A 209 -8.14 -1.91 5.73
N GLN A 210 -8.84 -0.83 6.08
CA GLN A 210 -8.64 -0.11 7.34
C GLN A 210 -9.28 -0.86 8.50
N ASN A 211 -8.59 -0.95 9.63
CA ASN A 211 -9.15 -1.52 10.84
C ASN A 211 -10.16 -0.53 11.47
N HIS A 212 -11.44 -0.84 11.33
CA HIS A 212 -12.54 0.00 11.83
C HIS A 212 -12.77 -0.12 13.34
N VAL A 213 -12.22 -1.14 14.01
CA VAL A 213 -12.49 -1.42 15.44
C VAL A 213 -12.11 -0.24 16.34
N PRO A 214 -10.89 0.35 16.26
CA PRO A 214 -10.57 1.51 17.08
C PRO A 214 -11.52 2.69 16.89
N VAL A 215 -11.91 2.94 15.64
CA VAL A 215 -12.77 4.07 15.26
C VAL A 215 -14.17 3.92 15.82
N LEU A 216 -14.79 2.74 15.68
CA LEU A 216 -16.11 2.48 16.23
C LEU A 216 -16.11 2.43 17.77
N CYS A 217 -15.07 1.86 18.37
CA CYS A 217 -14.92 1.85 19.82
C CYS A 217 -14.82 3.27 20.37
N LEU A 218 -13.98 4.14 19.79
CA LEU A 218 -13.85 5.51 20.26
C LEU A 218 -15.14 6.31 20.02
N ALA A 219 -15.79 6.14 18.87
CA ALA A 219 -17.09 6.77 18.58
C ALA A 219 -18.15 6.40 19.63
N SER A 220 -18.07 5.22 20.23
CA SER A 220 -19.00 4.75 21.27
C SER A 220 -18.69 5.30 22.66
N LEU A 221 -17.49 5.86 22.87
CA LEU A 221 -17.02 6.35 24.18
C LEU A 221 -17.03 7.88 24.31
N VAL A 222 -17.02 8.60 23.20
CA VAL A 222 -17.13 10.07 23.19
C VAL A 222 -18.58 10.53 23.35
N GLU A 223 -18.78 11.81 23.67
CA GLU A 223 -20.12 12.37 23.85
C GLU A 223 -20.98 12.23 22.58
N PRO A 224 -22.21 11.71 22.67
CA PRO A 224 -23.11 11.64 21.53
C PRO A 224 -23.36 13.00 20.88
N GLY A 225 -23.18 13.07 19.56
CA GLY A 225 -23.31 14.29 18.78
C GLY A 225 -22.06 15.18 18.75
N SER A 226 -21.01 14.85 19.51
CA SER A 226 -19.76 15.63 19.49
C SER A 226 -19.11 15.60 18.10
N PRO A 227 -18.29 16.61 17.76
CA PRO A 227 -17.51 16.60 16.52
C PRO A 227 -16.70 15.31 16.34
N ALA A 228 -16.03 14.82 17.40
CA ALA A 228 -15.29 13.55 17.33
C ALA A 228 -16.19 12.35 16.98
N GLN A 229 -17.37 12.24 17.61
CA GLN A 229 -18.31 11.15 17.31
C GLN A 229 -18.74 11.16 15.85
N ARG A 230 -19.13 12.34 15.35
CA ARG A 230 -19.62 12.52 13.98
C ARG A 230 -18.54 12.16 12.96
N VAL A 231 -17.31 12.59 13.19
CA VAL A 231 -16.15 12.27 12.33
C VAL A 231 -15.85 10.78 12.31
N LEU A 232 -15.74 10.14 13.47
CA LEU A 232 -15.40 8.71 13.54
C LEU A 232 -16.50 7.84 12.92
N THR A 233 -17.77 8.20 13.15
CA THR A 233 -18.92 7.48 12.56
C THR A 233 -18.95 7.64 11.04
N ASN A 234 -18.75 8.86 10.53
CA ASN A 234 -18.68 9.12 9.09
C ASN A 234 -17.48 8.39 8.45
N LEU A 235 -16.31 8.39 9.11
CA LEU A 235 -15.12 7.69 8.64
C LEU A 235 -15.34 6.17 8.52
N ALA A 236 -15.95 5.55 9.53
CA ALA A 236 -16.28 4.12 9.47
C ALA A 236 -17.26 3.80 8.32
N ARG A 237 -18.24 4.67 8.07
CA ARG A 237 -19.19 4.53 6.95
C ARG A 237 -18.51 4.69 5.59
N ILE A 238 -17.59 5.65 5.44
CA ILE A 238 -16.78 5.83 4.23
C ILE A 238 -15.99 4.56 3.93
N TRP A 239 -15.28 4.02 4.93
CA TRP A 239 -14.48 2.80 4.76
C TRP A 239 -15.34 1.61 4.35
N GLN A 240 -16.51 1.45 4.97
CA GLN A 240 -17.46 0.40 4.62
C GLN A 240 -18.01 0.55 3.20
N HIS A 241 -18.40 1.77 2.81
CA HIS A 241 -18.88 2.07 1.47
C HIS A 241 -17.81 1.74 0.42
N ARG A 242 -16.58 2.22 0.63
CA ARG A 242 -15.46 1.98 -0.30
C ARG A 242 -15.07 0.52 -0.42
N ALA A 243 -15.17 -0.25 0.66
CA ALA A 243 -14.92 -1.69 0.63
C ALA A 243 -15.97 -2.40 -0.24
N ALA A 244 -17.24 -2.02 -0.10
CA ALA A 244 -18.31 -2.55 -0.95
C ALA A 244 -18.12 -2.15 -2.43
N GLU A 245 -17.74 -0.90 -2.71
CA GLU A 245 -17.43 -0.44 -4.06
C GLU A 245 -16.20 -1.14 -4.68
N ALA A 246 -15.15 -1.38 -3.90
CA ALA A 246 -13.98 -2.13 -4.36
C ALA A 246 -14.36 -3.57 -4.76
N ALA A 247 -15.10 -4.27 -3.90
CA ALA A 247 -15.61 -5.61 -4.23
C ALA A 247 -16.52 -5.60 -5.48
N ALA A 248 -17.34 -4.57 -5.65
CA ALA A 248 -18.16 -4.43 -6.86
C ALA A 248 -17.31 -4.16 -8.12
N ARG A 249 -16.24 -3.36 -8.00
CA ARG A 249 -15.28 -3.11 -9.09
C ARG A 249 -14.52 -4.37 -9.48
N ASP A 250 -14.15 -5.22 -8.53
CA ASP A 250 -13.56 -6.53 -8.79
C ASP A 250 -14.49 -7.42 -9.62
N LEU A 251 -15.77 -7.47 -9.27
CA LEU A 251 -16.77 -8.24 -10.04
C LEU A 251 -16.94 -7.67 -11.46
N ALA A 252 -16.97 -6.35 -11.61
CA ALA A 252 -17.03 -5.70 -12.92
C ALA A 252 -15.75 -5.88 -13.75
N ALA A 253 -14.59 -6.03 -13.11
CA ALA A 253 -13.33 -6.35 -13.78
C ALA A 253 -13.34 -7.82 -14.23
N LEU A 254 -13.75 -8.74 -13.36
CA LEU A 254 -13.90 -10.15 -13.67
C LEU A 254 -14.79 -10.37 -14.89
N ASP A 255 -15.96 -9.72 -14.94
CA ASP A 255 -16.91 -9.84 -16.05
C ASP A 255 -16.29 -9.50 -17.42
N ARG A 256 -15.36 -8.54 -17.46
CA ARG A 256 -14.69 -8.09 -18.68
C ARG A 256 -13.60 -9.03 -19.18
N ILE A 257 -12.96 -9.80 -18.29
CA ILE A 257 -11.74 -10.55 -18.63
C ILE A 257 -11.91 -12.07 -18.56
N GLN A 258 -12.93 -12.56 -17.83
CA GLN A 258 -13.04 -13.98 -17.56
C GLN A 258 -13.27 -14.77 -18.84
N VAL A 259 -12.63 -15.93 -18.93
CA VAL A 259 -12.99 -16.92 -19.95
C VAL A 259 -14.31 -17.59 -19.53
N PRO A 260 -15.34 -17.65 -20.40
CA PRO A 260 -16.61 -18.29 -20.06
C PRO A 260 -16.44 -19.71 -19.53
N GLY A 261 -17.08 -20.00 -18.40
CA GLY A 261 -17.07 -21.34 -17.79
C GLY A 261 -15.83 -21.67 -16.95
N THR A 262 -14.92 -20.72 -16.70
CA THR A 262 -13.75 -20.94 -15.81
C THR A 262 -13.95 -20.44 -14.38
N THR A 263 -14.94 -19.58 -14.16
CA THR A 263 -15.17 -18.91 -12.88
C THR A 263 -16.62 -19.03 -12.42
N VAL A 264 -16.82 -19.18 -11.11
CA VAL A 264 -18.12 -18.95 -10.46
C VAL A 264 -17.95 -17.88 -9.38
N VAL A 265 -18.84 -16.89 -9.33
CA VAL A 265 -18.81 -15.87 -8.29
C VAL A 265 -19.27 -16.51 -6.97
N ALA A 266 -18.44 -16.47 -5.94
CA ALA A 266 -18.76 -17.08 -4.65
C ALA A 266 -19.36 -16.08 -3.65
N ALA A 267 -19.06 -14.80 -3.80
CA ALA A 267 -19.61 -13.74 -2.95
C ALA A 267 -19.86 -12.45 -3.74
N VAL A 268 -20.87 -11.70 -3.29
CA VAL A 268 -21.19 -10.35 -3.76
C VAL A 268 -21.33 -9.40 -2.57
N PRO A 269 -20.93 -8.13 -2.72
CA PRO A 269 -20.99 -7.20 -1.60
C PRO A 269 -22.44 -6.85 -1.27
N LEU A 270 -22.75 -6.77 0.02
CA LEU A 270 -23.95 -6.12 0.52
C LEU A 270 -23.95 -4.66 0.05
N PRO A 271 -25.06 -4.14 -0.51
CA PRO A 271 -25.15 -2.72 -0.87
C PRO A 271 -24.99 -1.82 0.36
N VAL A 272 -24.09 -0.84 0.27
CA VAL A 272 -23.84 0.16 1.31
C VAL A 272 -24.14 1.53 0.72
N PRO A 273 -24.90 2.39 1.42
CA PRO A 273 -25.14 3.76 0.96
C PRO A 273 -23.84 4.50 0.64
N ASP A 274 -23.88 5.35 -0.38
CA ASP A 274 -22.80 6.29 -0.65
C ASP A 274 -22.56 7.16 0.59
N THR A 275 -21.29 7.37 0.92
CA THR A 275 -20.87 8.20 2.03
C THR A 275 -19.53 8.81 1.69
N VAL A 276 -19.46 10.14 1.78
CA VAL A 276 -18.28 10.93 1.44
C VAL A 276 -17.86 11.79 2.63
N PRO A 277 -16.60 12.29 2.65
CA PRO A 277 -16.14 13.17 3.73
C PRO A 277 -17.03 14.41 3.92
N ASP A 278 -17.57 14.96 2.84
CA ASP A 278 -18.36 16.19 2.87
C ASP A 278 -19.78 16.03 3.40
N ASP A 279 -20.20 14.81 3.77
CA ASP A 279 -21.41 14.57 4.57
C ASP A 279 -21.29 15.16 5.99
N VAL A 280 -20.07 15.46 6.44
CA VAL A 280 -19.78 16.20 7.66
C VAL A 280 -19.03 17.48 7.29
N ASP A 281 -19.53 18.64 7.70
CA ASP A 281 -18.89 19.93 7.44
C ASP A 281 -17.41 19.94 7.82
N ARG A 282 -16.56 20.50 6.95
CA ARG A 282 -15.10 20.54 7.16
C ARG A 282 -14.70 21.15 8.52
N SER A 283 -15.42 22.15 9.00
CA SER A 283 -15.19 22.75 10.33
C SER A 283 -15.42 21.74 11.46
N VAL A 284 -16.49 20.95 11.37
CA VAL A 284 -16.80 19.86 12.30
C VAL A 284 -15.75 18.77 12.19
N ARG A 285 -15.28 18.45 10.97
CA ARG A 285 -14.21 17.45 10.79
C ARG A 285 -12.91 17.83 11.48
N ARG A 286 -12.45 19.06 11.27
CA ARG A 286 -11.25 19.59 11.92
C ARG A 286 -11.41 19.68 13.43
N ALA A 287 -12.57 20.12 13.92
CA ALA A 287 -12.85 20.18 15.36
C ALA A 287 -12.84 18.77 16.00
N GLY A 288 -13.44 17.77 15.34
CA GLY A 288 -13.43 16.40 15.82
C GLY A 288 -12.02 15.79 15.87
N TRP A 289 -11.20 16.06 14.86
CA TRP A 289 -9.80 15.61 14.88
C TRP A 289 -8.96 16.33 15.94
N LEU A 290 -9.18 17.62 16.18
CA LEU A 290 -8.53 18.33 17.29
C LEU A 290 -8.88 17.67 18.64
N GLU A 291 -10.16 17.37 18.88
CA GLU A 291 -10.62 16.66 20.09
C GLU A 291 -9.96 15.28 20.23
N ILE A 292 -9.85 14.51 19.14
CA ILE A 292 -9.23 13.17 19.16
C ILE A 292 -7.72 13.28 19.41
N LEU A 293 -7.04 14.20 18.73
CA LEU A 293 -5.59 14.38 18.80
C LEU A 293 -5.12 14.87 20.19
N SER A 294 -5.97 15.60 20.92
CA SER A 294 -5.66 16.07 22.28
C SER A 294 -5.78 15.00 23.36
N ARG A 295 -6.36 13.83 23.06
CA ARG A 295 -6.50 12.72 24.03
C ARG A 295 -5.17 12.01 24.26
N ASP A 296 -4.99 11.43 25.44
CA ASP A 296 -3.76 10.74 25.85
C ASP A 296 -3.84 9.20 25.87
N ASP A 297 -4.99 8.65 25.47
CA ASP A 297 -5.24 7.22 25.50
C ASP A 297 -4.80 6.49 24.21
N VAL A 298 -4.59 5.18 24.34
CA VAL A 298 -4.11 4.33 23.24
C VAL A 298 -5.16 4.12 22.13
N LEU A 299 -6.44 4.31 22.43
CA LEU A 299 -7.53 4.12 21.48
C LEU A 299 -7.61 5.30 20.51
N ALA A 300 -7.47 6.53 21.01
CA ALA A 300 -7.32 7.73 20.19
C ALA A 300 -6.08 7.63 19.28
N ALA A 301 -4.93 7.21 19.83
CA ALA A 301 -3.73 6.96 19.04
C ALA A 301 -3.95 5.90 17.94
N ALA A 302 -4.72 4.85 18.21
CA ALA A 302 -5.07 3.85 17.21
C ALA A 302 -5.98 4.42 16.10
N CYS A 303 -6.93 5.29 16.44
CA CYS A 303 -7.76 5.99 15.45
C CYS A 303 -6.90 6.89 14.54
N VAL A 304 -5.96 7.64 15.12
CA VAL A 304 -5.02 8.48 14.36
C VAL A 304 -4.20 7.64 13.38
N ARG A 305 -3.66 6.48 13.78
CA ARG A 305 -2.94 5.57 12.86
C ARG A 305 -3.80 5.15 11.68
N GLN A 306 -5.06 4.80 11.90
CA GLN A 306 -5.95 4.36 10.82
C GLN A 306 -6.29 5.50 9.86
N ALA A 307 -6.52 6.72 10.36
CA ALA A 307 -6.72 7.90 9.52
C ALA A 307 -5.47 8.26 8.72
N MET A 308 -4.27 8.14 9.31
CA MET A 308 -3.01 8.33 8.58
C MET A 308 -2.83 7.30 7.44
N LEU A 309 -3.13 6.02 7.68
CA LEU A 309 -3.08 4.98 6.66
C LEU A 309 -4.11 5.21 5.54
N TRP A 310 -5.26 5.78 5.89
CA TRP A 310 -6.35 6.06 4.97
C TRP A 310 -6.05 7.24 4.04
N ASP A 311 -5.82 8.42 4.60
CA ASP A 311 -5.66 9.64 3.83
C ASP A 311 -4.52 10.53 4.33
N GLY A 312 -3.60 10.02 5.16
CA GLY A 312 -2.50 10.81 5.70
C GLY A 312 -2.93 11.91 6.66
N GLY A 313 -4.15 11.86 7.21
CA GLY A 313 -4.65 12.87 8.15
C GLY A 313 -5.11 14.15 7.46
N ALA A 314 -5.89 14.03 6.38
CA ALA A 314 -6.28 15.19 5.55
C ALA A 314 -6.92 16.36 6.32
N ASP A 315 -7.70 16.05 7.36
CA ASP A 315 -8.35 17.04 8.22
C ASP A 315 -7.60 17.31 9.53
N PHE A 316 -6.39 16.77 9.70
CA PHE A 316 -5.56 17.10 10.86
C PHE A 316 -5.10 18.57 10.79
N PRO A 317 -4.83 19.21 11.93
CA PRO A 317 -4.24 20.56 11.95
C PRO A 317 -2.78 20.56 11.48
N PHE A 318 -2.13 19.39 11.45
CA PHE A 318 -0.72 19.20 11.09
C PHE A 318 -0.57 18.57 9.70
N GLY A 319 0.50 18.95 9.00
CA GLY A 319 0.94 18.39 7.73
C GLY A 319 2.06 17.37 7.91
N ASN A 320 2.97 17.29 6.93
CA ASN A 320 4.10 16.37 7.00
C ASN A 320 5.05 16.66 8.16
N PRO A 321 5.53 15.63 8.87
CA PRO A 321 6.63 15.77 9.80
C PRO A 321 7.91 16.31 9.16
N GLU A 322 8.61 17.18 9.88
CA GLU A 322 9.95 17.64 9.50
C GLU A 322 10.97 17.38 10.59
N THR A 323 12.21 17.26 10.15
CA THR A 323 13.38 17.19 11.02
C THR A 323 13.93 18.60 11.21
N VAL A 324 14.12 19.00 12.46
CA VAL A 324 14.73 20.27 12.83
C VAL A 324 16.16 20.03 13.26
N GLU A 325 17.09 20.78 12.68
CA GLU A 325 18.49 20.83 13.12
C GLU A 325 18.64 21.90 14.21
N PRO A 326 18.84 21.52 15.49
CA PRO A 326 18.87 22.46 16.60
C PRO A 326 20.11 23.37 16.57
N ASP A 327 21.15 23.00 15.83
CA ASP A 327 22.40 23.79 15.73
C ASP A 327 22.33 24.89 14.66
N SER A 328 21.28 24.90 13.82
CA SER A 328 21.01 26.02 12.91
C SER A 328 20.49 27.23 13.70
N ALA A 329 20.83 28.46 13.28
CA ALA A 329 20.36 29.67 13.98
C ALA A 329 18.82 29.71 14.18
N PRO A 330 17.97 29.47 13.15
CA PRO A 330 16.52 29.43 13.36
C PRO A 330 16.08 28.19 14.16
N GLY A 331 16.76 27.04 14.00
CA GLY A 331 16.45 25.83 14.76
C GLY A 331 16.75 25.97 16.25
N ALA A 332 17.83 26.67 16.61
CA ALA A 332 18.20 26.96 17.99
C ALA A 332 17.15 27.87 18.65
N GLU A 333 16.81 28.99 18.01
CA GLU A 333 15.78 29.92 18.49
C GLU A 333 14.43 29.21 18.71
N TRP A 334 14.01 28.39 17.75
CA TRP A 334 12.77 27.63 17.87
C TRP A 334 12.85 26.52 18.92
N THR A 335 14.02 25.89 19.11
CA THR A 335 14.18 24.83 20.11
C THR A 335 14.10 25.39 21.53
N GLU A 336 14.62 26.59 21.77
CA GLU A 336 14.63 27.24 23.10
C GLU A 336 13.22 27.50 23.66
N ARG A 337 12.21 27.68 22.80
CA ARG A 337 10.82 27.93 23.25
C ARG A 337 10.02 26.68 23.56
N LEU A 338 10.51 25.50 23.17
CA LEU A 338 9.76 24.27 23.32
C LEU A 338 9.54 23.93 24.79
N VAL A 339 8.36 23.43 25.12
CA VAL A 339 8.00 23.05 26.49
C VAL A 339 7.77 21.54 26.60
N PRO A 340 8.13 20.89 27.72
CA PRO A 340 7.75 19.51 27.98
C PRO A 340 6.24 19.31 27.89
N ALA A 341 5.82 18.23 27.25
CA ALA A 341 4.41 17.97 27.00
C ALA A 341 4.04 16.53 27.32
N ARG A 342 2.80 16.35 27.79
CA ARG A 342 2.22 15.01 27.93
C ARG A 342 2.00 14.42 26.54
N ARG A 343 2.31 13.14 26.40
CA ARG A 343 2.09 12.41 25.15
C ARG A 343 0.60 12.20 24.87
N THR A 344 0.08 12.95 23.91
CA THR A 344 -1.28 12.79 23.34
C THR A 344 -1.25 11.93 22.07
N ALA A 345 -2.42 11.67 21.50
CA ALA A 345 -2.59 10.94 20.24
C ALA A 345 -1.93 11.67 19.06
N ALA A 346 -1.75 12.99 19.13
CA ALA A 346 -1.02 13.79 18.14
C ALA A 346 0.42 13.32 17.91
N PHE A 347 1.10 12.81 18.96
CA PHE A 347 2.48 12.30 18.84
C PHE A 347 2.59 11.03 17.97
N THR A 348 1.47 10.37 17.68
CA THR A 348 1.42 9.24 16.74
C THR A 348 1.87 9.64 15.34
N LEU A 349 1.75 10.93 14.98
CA LEU A 349 2.20 11.47 13.70
C LEU A 349 3.72 11.38 13.51
N LEU A 350 4.46 11.41 14.62
CA LEU A 350 5.92 11.53 14.63
C LEU A 350 6.59 10.23 15.07
N ASP A 351 5.98 9.54 16.02
CA ASP A 351 6.59 8.44 16.74
C ASP A 351 5.57 7.33 17.00
N PRO A 352 5.07 6.65 15.94
CA PRO A 352 4.06 5.60 16.10
C PRO A 352 4.53 4.48 17.04
N ASP A 353 5.84 4.20 17.09
CA ASP A 353 6.46 3.12 17.85
C ASP A 353 6.89 3.50 19.27
N ARG A 354 6.67 4.76 19.68
CA ARG A 354 7.01 5.26 21.03
C ARG A 354 8.50 5.14 21.37
N SER A 355 9.36 5.41 20.40
CA SER A 355 10.82 5.35 20.47
C SER A 355 11.48 6.65 20.95
N ALA A 356 10.74 7.76 21.00
CA ALA A 356 11.27 9.05 21.42
C ALA A 356 11.69 9.07 22.90
N VAL A 357 12.78 9.77 23.21
CA VAL A 357 13.26 9.96 24.59
C VAL A 357 12.53 11.09 25.30
N GLU A 358 11.97 12.04 24.55
CA GLU A 358 11.27 13.20 25.09
C GLU A 358 10.10 13.61 24.18
N THR A 359 9.02 14.08 24.80
CA THR A 359 7.87 14.69 24.13
C THR A 359 7.76 16.16 24.54
N LEU A 360 7.78 17.02 23.53
CA LEU A 360 7.77 18.48 23.62
C LEU A 360 6.57 19.02 22.84
N LEU A 361 6.21 20.28 23.11
CA LEU A 361 5.18 21.02 22.40
C LEU A 361 5.73 22.40 22.01
N ASP A 362 5.41 22.84 20.80
CA ASP A 362 5.57 24.23 20.41
C ASP A 362 4.36 25.06 20.90
N PRO A 363 4.52 25.93 21.92
CA PRO A 363 3.40 26.67 22.52
C PRO A 363 2.78 27.68 21.55
N GLU A 364 3.48 28.07 20.48
CA GLU A 364 2.97 29.02 19.49
C GLU A 364 2.08 28.35 18.44
N THR A 365 2.16 27.03 18.26
CA THR A 365 1.43 26.30 17.20
C THR A 365 0.65 25.08 17.67
N ASP A 366 0.78 24.74 18.96
CA ASP A 366 0.35 23.46 19.53
C ASP A 366 0.93 22.23 18.79
N ALA A 367 2.01 22.40 18.02
CA ALA A 367 2.62 21.32 17.28
C ALA A 367 3.33 20.35 18.23
N PRO A 368 3.03 19.03 18.17
CA PRO A 368 3.80 18.05 18.91
C PRO A 368 5.22 17.97 18.33
N VAL A 369 6.20 17.78 19.22
CA VAL A 369 7.62 17.65 18.88
C VAL A 369 8.21 16.49 19.65
N ILE A 370 8.97 15.62 19.00
CA ILE A 370 9.71 14.55 19.67
C ILE A 370 11.21 14.83 19.63
N ARG A 371 11.92 14.37 20.67
CA ARG A 371 13.37 14.21 20.63
C ARG A 371 13.70 12.73 20.57
N THR A 372 14.54 12.34 19.63
CA THR A 372 15.07 10.97 19.51
C THR A 372 16.33 10.79 20.35
N GLY A 373 16.76 9.54 20.58
CA GLY A 373 17.94 9.25 21.40
C GLY A 373 19.26 9.81 20.87
N ASN A 374 19.33 10.19 19.59
CA ASN A 374 20.49 10.88 18.99
C ASN A 374 20.39 12.42 19.06
N GLY A 375 19.41 12.97 19.79
CA GLY A 375 19.23 14.41 19.97
C GLY A 375 18.46 15.12 18.85
N THR A 376 18.11 14.43 17.77
CA THR A 376 17.35 15.00 16.64
C THR A 376 15.92 15.37 17.06
N LEU A 377 15.42 16.49 16.56
CA LEU A 377 14.03 16.92 16.77
C LEU A 377 13.18 16.65 15.54
N HIS A 378 11.99 16.09 15.75
CA HIS A 378 10.97 15.99 14.72
C HIS A 378 9.69 16.69 15.16
N VAL A 379 9.07 17.45 14.27
CA VAL A 379 7.87 18.26 14.54
C VAL A 379 6.77 17.95 13.53
N ALA A 380 5.52 17.89 14.01
CA ALA A 380 4.37 17.81 13.12
C ALA A 380 3.99 19.24 12.69
N VAL A 381 4.53 19.69 11.56
CA VAL A 381 4.40 21.08 11.08
C VAL A 381 2.92 21.44 10.88
N PRO A 382 2.45 22.61 11.33
CA PRO A 382 1.05 22.98 11.14
C PRO A 382 0.71 23.24 9.66
N GLN A 383 -0.54 23.01 9.26
CA GLN A 383 -0.99 23.34 7.90
C GLN A 383 -1.33 24.83 7.71
N ARG A 384 -1.43 25.58 8.80
CA ARG A 384 -1.70 27.03 8.88
C ARG A 384 -0.95 27.60 10.08
N LEU A 385 -0.45 28.83 9.98
CA LEU A 385 0.05 29.53 11.16
C LEU A 385 -1.15 30.05 11.97
N PRO A 386 -1.07 30.10 13.30
CA PRO A 386 -1.99 30.83 14.16
C PRO A 386 -1.53 32.28 14.36
N ALA A 387 -1.05 32.92 13.29
CA ALA A 387 -0.39 34.22 13.38
C ALA A 387 -1.37 35.38 13.20
N THR A 388 -1.19 36.46 13.97
CA THR A 388 -1.94 37.71 13.77
C THR A 388 -1.11 38.78 13.06
N SER A 389 0.21 38.66 13.11
CA SER A 389 1.15 39.60 12.48
C SER A 389 1.52 39.16 11.06
N PRO A 390 1.59 40.07 10.08
CA PRO A 390 1.94 39.70 8.70
C PRO A 390 3.30 39.04 8.56
N LEU A 391 3.49 38.28 7.47
CA LEU A 391 4.79 37.75 7.05
C LEU A 391 5.86 38.85 7.00
N ALA A 392 7.01 38.62 7.65
CA ALA A 392 8.19 39.47 7.59
C ALA A 392 9.29 38.88 6.69
N GLU A 393 9.53 37.58 6.79
CA GLU A 393 10.58 36.89 6.02
C GLU A 393 10.33 35.38 5.91
N VAL A 394 10.90 34.78 4.87
CA VAL A 394 11.00 33.33 4.67
C VAL A 394 12.49 32.97 4.73
N ILE A 395 12.87 32.04 5.61
CA ILE A 395 14.26 31.62 5.81
C ILE A 395 14.45 30.24 5.19
N LEU A 396 15.36 30.15 4.21
CA LEU A 396 15.66 28.92 3.47
C LEU A 396 16.63 28.05 4.27
N ASP A 397 16.07 27.22 5.14
CA ASP A 397 16.79 26.29 6.02
C ASP A 397 16.10 24.91 6.01
N SER A 398 16.53 23.96 6.84
CA SER A 398 15.85 22.67 7.02
C SER A 398 15.31 22.54 8.46
N PRO A 399 13.98 22.69 8.66
CA PRO A 399 12.94 22.98 7.67
C PRO A 399 12.99 24.44 7.18
N VAL A 400 12.17 24.77 6.18
CA VAL A 400 11.94 26.17 5.79
C VAL A 400 11.20 26.88 6.93
N TRP A 401 11.64 28.10 7.28
CA TRP A 401 11.04 28.89 8.35
C TRP A 401 10.31 30.12 7.83
N VAL A 402 9.31 30.54 8.59
CA VAL A 402 8.55 31.77 8.39
C VAL A 402 8.69 32.61 9.64
N ARG A 403 9.07 33.88 9.50
CA ARG A 403 9.01 34.84 10.60
C ARG A 403 7.98 35.92 10.31
N THR A 404 7.20 36.26 11.34
CA THR A 404 6.20 37.33 11.31
C THR A 404 6.80 38.65 11.80
N ARG A 405 6.12 39.78 11.55
CA ARG A 405 6.66 41.13 11.86
C ARG A 405 6.80 41.43 13.34
N ASP A 406 6.09 40.71 14.19
CA ASP A 406 6.24 40.74 15.65
C ASP A 406 7.42 39.88 16.13
N GLY A 407 8.14 39.23 15.21
CA GLY A 407 9.37 38.50 15.48
C GLY A 407 9.19 37.01 15.71
N VAL A 408 7.95 36.49 15.74
CA VAL A 408 7.72 35.07 16.02
C VAL A 408 8.15 34.20 14.83
N LEU A 409 8.99 33.20 15.13
CA LEU A 409 9.50 32.25 14.15
C LEU A 409 8.62 30.99 14.11
N TYR A 410 8.30 30.48 12.93
CA TYR A 410 7.48 29.29 12.76
C TYR A 410 8.12 28.36 11.74
N PRO A 411 8.04 27.02 11.91
CA PRO A 411 8.16 26.11 10.79
C PRO A 411 7.14 26.51 9.72
N ALA A 412 7.57 26.61 8.46
CA ALA A 412 6.69 27.05 7.38
C ALA A 412 5.50 26.08 7.20
N PRO A 413 4.25 26.58 7.03
CA PRO A 413 3.08 25.71 6.90
C PRO A 413 3.21 24.73 5.75
N MET A 414 2.80 23.48 6.01
CA MET A 414 3.01 22.41 5.04
C MET A 414 1.79 21.51 4.90
N ASP A 415 1.58 21.04 3.68
CA ASP A 415 0.58 20.02 3.36
C ASP A 415 1.13 18.61 3.63
N ARG A 416 0.24 17.66 3.90
CA ARG A 416 0.59 16.25 4.16
C ARG A 416 1.15 15.49 2.95
N ARG A 417 0.99 15.98 1.71
CA ARG A 417 1.44 15.32 0.47
C ARG A 417 2.66 16.00 -0.16
N ARG A 418 2.95 17.24 0.21
CA ARG A 418 4.04 18.02 -0.40
C ARG A 418 5.04 18.47 0.65
N ARG A 419 6.32 18.32 0.31
CA ARG A 419 7.44 18.91 1.04
C ARG A 419 7.83 20.25 0.43
N LEU A 420 8.35 21.14 1.26
CA LEU A 420 8.92 22.41 0.84
C LEU A 420 10.41 22.24 0.56
N SER A 421 10.90 22.84 -0.53
CA SER A 421 12.32 22.81 -0.91
C SER A 421 12.62 24.00 -1.83
N TRP A 422 13.88 24.28 -2.14
CA TRP A 422 14.29 25.33 -3.08
C TRP A 422 15.51 24.87 -3.92
N GLY A 423 15.95 25.71 -4.85
CA GLY A 423 17.20 25.50 -5.60
C GLY A 423 17.10 24.65 -6.86
N TYR A 424 15.90 24.28 -7.28
CA TYR A 424 15.65 23.57 -8.54
C TYR A 424 14.27 23.87 -9.08
N ARG A 425 14.02 23.51 -10.35
CA ARG A 425 12.69 23.57 -10.95
C ARG A 425 11.95 22.26 -10.72
N GLY A 426 11.11 22.21 -9.69
CA GLY A 426 10.24 21.07 -9.45
C GLY A 426 9.29 21.28 -8.29
N SER A 427 8.60 20.21 -7.88
CA SER A 427 7.36 20.30 -7.09
C SER A 427 7.51 20.98 -5.74
N GLY A 428 8.64 20.80 -5.04
CA GLY A 428 8.84 21.42 -3.74
C GLY A 428 9.20 22.91 -3.81
N ALA A 429 9.96 23.33 -4.82
CA ALA A 429 10.23 24.75 -5.08
C ALA A 429 8.97 25.51 -5.54
N SER A 430 8.16 24.89 -6.40
CA SER A 430 6.85 25.44 -6.78
C SER A 430 5.90 25.53 -5.58
N ALA A 431 5.90 24.53 -4.70
CA ALA A 431 5.09 24.56 -3.48
C ALA A 431 5.53 25.70 -2.54
N LEU A 432 6.85 25.90 -2.37
CA LEU A 432 7.37 27.01 -1.57
C LEU A 432 7.03 28.38 -2.17
N ALA A 433 7.12 28.52 -3.50
CA ALA A 433 6.74 29.76 -4.19
C ALA A 433 5.24 30.08 -3.99
N LEU A 434 4.37 29.08 -4.11
CA LEU A 434 2.94 29.23 -3.88
C LEU A 434 2.61 29.53 -2.43
N LEU A 435 3.31 28.89 -1.48
CA LEU A 435 3.18 29.20 -0.06
C LEU A 435 3.56 30.66 0.21
N ALA A 436 4.68 31.14 -0.33
CA ALA A 436 5.10 32.54 -0.17
C ALA A 436 4.05 33.52 -0.74
N ASP A 437 3.48 33.24 -1.91
CA ASP A 437 2.40 34.04 -2.50
C ASP A 437 1.17 34.14 -1.57
N ARG A 438 0.76 32.99 -1.01
CA ARG A 438 -0.36 32.88 -0.08
C ARG A 438 -0.10 33.61 1.23
N LEU A 439 1.06 33.39 1.87
CA LEU A 439 1.44 34.05 3.13
C LEU A 439 1.62 35.56 2.99
N LEU A 440 2.03 36.04 1.81
CA LEU A 440 2.07 37.48 1.53
C LEU A 440 0.68 38.11 1.54
N ALA A 441 -0.35 37.38 1.08
CA ALA A 441 -1.74 37.82 1.05
C ALA A 441 -2.47 37.62 2.39
N ASP A 442 -2.27 36.46 3.02
CA ASP A 442 -2.85 36.08 4.31
C ASP A 442 -1.88 35.17 5.04
N VAL A 443 -1.37 35.62 6.20
CA VAL A 443 -0.40 34.84 7.00
C VAL A 443 -0.98 33.52 7.53
N ASN A 444 -2.32 33.42 7.63
CA ASN A 444 -3.03 32.22 8.08
C ASN A 444 -3.48 31.32 6.94
N ALA A 445 -3.01 31.58 5.71
CA ALA A 445 -3.35 30.80 4.54
C ALA A 445 -2.98 29.32 4.70
N LEU A 446 -3.79 28.46 4.08
CA LEU A 446 -3.53 27.02 4.05
C LEU A 446 -2.30 26.72 3.20
N ALA A 447 -1.48 25.80 3.69
CA ALA A 447 -0.40 25.23 2.92
C ALA A 447 -0.87 24.69 1.55
N PRO A 448 -0.04 24.80 0.50
CA PRO A 448 -0.44 24.37 -0.83
C PRO A 448 -0.44 22.85 -1.00
N GLU A 449 -1.62 22.29 -1.34
CA GLU A 449 -1.81 20.87 -1.68
C GLU A 449 -1.28 20.54 -3.10
N GLY A 450 -1.12 21.58 -3.94
CA GLY A 450 -0.60 21.51 -5.31
C GLY A 450 -1.62 21.82 -6.40
N GLY A 451 -1.18 21.79 -7.67
CA GLY A 451 -2.04 21.99 -8.84
C GLY A 451 -2.22 23.46 -9.26
N GLU A 452 -2.06 24.39 -8.32
CA GLU A 452 -2.02 25.82 -8.61
C GLU A 452 -0.59 26.28 -8.94
N ALA A 453 -0.47 27.21 -9.88
CA ALA A 453 0.79 27.85 -10.24
C ALA A 453 1.02 29.10 -9.37
N ALA A 454 2.25 29.31 -8.94
CA ALA A 454 2.63 30.55 -8.26
C ALA A 454 2.96 31.64 -9.30
N PRO A 455 3.00 32.92 -8.92
CA PRO A 455 3.54 33.96 -9.78
C PRO A 455 4.96 33.60 -10.25
N ARG A 456 5.21 33.74 -11.55
CA ARG A 456 6.45 33.32 -12.21
C ARG A 456 7.72 33.83 -11.52
N GLY A 457 7.73 35.09 -11.06
CA GLY A 457 8.90 35.65 -10.38
C GLY A 457 9.21 34.99 -9.03
N LEU A 458 8.19 34.52 -8.30
CA LEU A 458 8.40 33.72 -7.09
C LEU A 458 8.89 32.31 -7.43
N GLU A 459 8.41 31.70 -8.52
CA GLU A 459 8.93 30.41 -8.98
C GLU A 459 10.41 30.50 -9.38
N GLU A 460 10.80 31.55 -10.11
CA GLU A 460 12.18 31.80 -10.49
C GLU A 460 13.07 32.07 -9.26
N LEU A 461 12.57 32.83 -8.29
CA LEU A 461 13.25 33.09 -7.02
C LEU A 461 13.51 31.79 -6.23
N MET A 462 12.49 30.93 -6.07
CA MET A 462 12.62 29.68 -5.31
C MET A 462 13.38 28.58 -6.06
N ALA A 463 13.44 28.65 -7.39
CA ALA A 463 14.27 27.76 -8.19
C ALA A 463 15.78 28.11 -8.12
N THR A 464 16.14 29.27 -7.56
CA THR A 464 17.53 29.68 -7.41
C THR A 464 18.21 28.91 -6.27
N GLY A 465 19.42 28.41 -6.51
CA GLY A 465 20.22 27.60 -5.58
C GLY A 465 20.82 28.41 -4.43
N TRP A 466 19.98 29.02 -3.60
CA TRP A 466 20.40 29.78 -2.44
C TRP A 466 21.08 28.91 -1.38
N PRO A 467 22.15 29.41 -0.72
CA PRO A 467 22.74 28.76 0.44
C PRO A 467 21.71 28.57 1.57
N ARG A 468 21.94 27.57 2.42
CA ARG A 468 21.18 27.37 3.65
C ARG A 468 21.32 28.58 4.59
N GLY A 469 20.24 28.96 5.26
CA GLY A 469 20.15 30.12 6.13
C GLY A 469 19.81 31.43 5.39
N THR A 470 19.60 31.39 4.07
CA THR A 470 19.27 32.58 3.28
C THR A 470 17.93 33.18 3.71
N VAL A 471 17.90 34.48 4.00
CA VAL A 471 16.69 35.20 4.44
C VAL A 471 16.06 35.95 3.28
N LEU A 472 14.84 35.56 2.90
CA LEU A 472 14.03 36.24 1.89
C LEU A 472 13.05 37.18 2.58
N THR A 473 13.38 38.48 2.61
CA THR A 473 12.53 39.50 3.24
C THR A 473 11.20 39.66 2.49
N ARG A 474 10.16 40.14 3.19
CA ARG A 474 8.86 40.45 2.60
C ARG A 474 8.97 41.35 1.37
N GLY A 475 9.81 42.38 1.42
CA GLY A 475 10.00 43.32 0.31
C GLY A 475 10.57 42.65 -0.94
N LEU A 476 11.52 41.71 -0.76
CA LEU A 476 12.07 40.90 -1.85
C LEU A 476 11.00 39.97 -2.42
N LEU A 477 10.24 39.27 -1.57
CA LEU A 477 9.15 38.40 -1.98
C LEU A 477 8.06 39.17 -2.75
N GLU A 478 7.68 40.37 -2.30
CA GLU A 478 6.72 41.24 -2.99
C GLU A 478 7.25 41.77 -4.33
N ALA A 479 8.54 42.07 -4.42
CA ALA A 479 9.17 42.45 -5.69
C ALA A 479 9.16 41.29 -6.69
N ALA A 480 9.56 40.09 -6.25
CA ALA A 480 9.51 38.88 -7.07
C ALA A 480 8.07 38.53 -7.49
N ARG A 481 7.10 38.61 -6.57
CA ARG A 481 5.66 38.42 -6.86
C ARG A 481 5.16 39.34 -7.97
N ALA A 482 5.60 40.60 -7.95
CA ALA A 482 5.21 41.61 -8.93
C ALA A 482 6.08 41.62 -10.21
N GLY A 483 7.05 40.72 -10.34
CA GLY A 483 8.00 40.71 -11.46
C GLY A 483 8.91 41.94 -11.52
N ARG A 484 9.10 42.64 -10.39
CA ARG A 484 10.01 43.78 -10.29
C ARG A 484 11.45 43.31 -10.04
N PRO A 485 12.47 44.07 -10.48
CA PRO A 485 13.86 43.80 -10.11
C PRO A 485 14.03 43.82 -8.58
N TYR A 486 14.83 42.89 -8.06
CA TYR A 486 15.24 42.84 -6.66
C TYR A 486 16.75 42.56 -6.60
N THR A 487 17.41 43.13 -5.59
CA THR A 487 18.75 42.69 -5.21
C THR A 487 18.63 41.37 -4.44
N GLY A 488 19.56 40.44 -4.72
CA GLY A 488 19.62 39.18 -3.99
C GLY A 488 19.76 39.40 -2.48
N PRO A 489 19.33 38.42 -1.66
CA PRO A 489 19.59 38.43 -0.23
C PRO A 489 21.11 38.50 0.02
N ALA A 490 21.51 39.24 1.05
CA ALA A 490 22.91 39.43 1.44
C ALA A 490 23.48 38.18 2.12
#